data_AF-A0A5E4KCZ7-F1
#
_entry.id   AF-A0A5E4KCZ7-F1
#
_cell.length_a   1.000
_cell.length_b   1.000
_cell.length_c   1.000
_cell.angle_alpha   90.00
_cell.angle_beta   90.00
_cell.angle_gamma   90.00
#
_symmetry.space_group_name_H-M   'P 1'
#
loop_
_entity.id
_entity.type
_entity.pdbx_description
1 polymer ?
#
loop_
_entity_poly.entity_id
_entity_poly.type
_entity_poly.pdbx_seq_one_letter_code
_entity_poly.pdbx_strand_id
1 'polypeptide(L)'
;MPLEKLFTGSATAKIIDVLWENQKTDLTLTEIANKAGIHYTSLMKALPLLERLGMVTMTRQVGNAKLYKINKGDAMVKRLIKLLDELNARLDVRPAERKPVKQEIPVPKKISGSIPKSPRPGLEIRKNLDSAVSRINEGNQS
;
A
#
# COMPACT_ATOMS: atom_id res chain seq x y z
N MET A 1 -7.13 4.24 -6.07
CA MET A 1 -6.05 5.25 -6.28
C MET A 1 -4.91 4.67 -7.11
N PRO A 2 -5.09 4.54 -8.44
CA PRO A 2 -4.05 4.05 -9.34
C PRO A 2 -2.86 5.02 -9.52
N LEU A 3 -3.07 6.35 -9.48
CA LEU A 3 -1.97 7.30 -9.62
C LEU A 3 -1.11 7.38 -8.37
N GLU A 4 -1.69 7.28 -7.17
CA GLU A 4 -0.90 7.27 -5.94
C GLU A 4 0.15 6.15 -5.95
N LYS A 5 -0.20 4.97 -6.49
CA LYS A 5 0.72 3.84 -6.63
C LYS A 5 1.88 4.09 -7.59
N LEU A 6 1.71 4.97 -8.58
CA LEU A 6 2.73 5.30 -9.58
C LEU A 6 3.54 6.55 -9.20
N PHE A 7 2.88 7.53 -8.59
CA PHE A 7 3.41 8.85 -8.27
C PHE A 7 3.36 9.08 -6.76
N THR A 8 4.01 8.19 -6.01
CA THR A 8 4.07 8.22 -4.56
C THR A 8 4.49 9.60 -4.05
N GLY A 9 3.74 10.14 -3.08
CA GLY A 9 4.02 11.44 -2.47
C GLY A 9 3.50 12.65 -3.25
N SER A 10 2.97 12.48 -4.47
CA SER A 10 2.37 13.58 -5.23
C SER A 10 0.97 13.93 -4.73
N ALA A 11 0.82 15.14 -4.17
CA ALA A 11 -0.49 15.67 -3.78
C ALA A 11 -1.43 15.76 -5.00
N THR A 12 -0.91 16.19 -6.15
CA THR A 12 -1.68 16.29 -7.40
C THR A 12 -2.24 14.95 -7.84
N ALA A 13 -1.44 13.88 -7.77
CA ALA A 13 -1.87 12.52 -8.12
C ALA A 13 -3.04 12.05 -7.21
N LYS A 14 -2.89 12.24 -5.90
CA LYS A 14 -3.92 11.88 -4.91
C LYS A 14 -5.23 12.65 -5.12
N ILE A 15 -5.14 13.95 -5.44
CA ILE A 15 -6.33 14.79 -5.72
C ILE A 15 -7.07 14.26 -6.95
N ILE A 16 -6.35 13.96 -8.04
CA ILE A 16 -6.95 13.43 -9.27
C ILE A 16 -7.61 12.07 -9.01
N ASP A 17 -6.93 11.17 -8.29
CA ASP A 17 -7.49 9.86 -7.94
C ASP A 17 -8.81 9.98 -7.17
N VAL A 18 -8.86 10.86 -6.16
CA VAL A 18 -10.08 11.11 -5.38
C VAL A 18 -11.20 11.68 -6.24
N LEU A 19 -10.91 12.66 -7.09
CA LEU A 19 -11.91 13.27 -7.96
C LEU A 19 -12.41 12.33 -9.06
N TRP A 20 -11.55 11.42 -9.54
CA TRP A 20 -11.93 10.35 -10.47
C TRP A 20 -12.82 9.30 -9.78
N GLU A 21 -12.46 8.83 -8.58
CA GLU A 21 -13.27 7.88 -7.81
C GLU A 21 -14.65 8.46 -7.46
N ASN A 22 -14.72 9.77 -7.16
CA ASN A 22 -15.94 10.45 -6.76
C ASN A 22 -16.57 11.26 -7.91
N GLN A 23 -16.35 10.86 -9.15
CA GLN A 23 -16.78 11.57 -10.36
C GLN A 23 -18.31 11.77 -10.55
N LYS A 24 -19.14 11.18 -9.68
CA LYS A 24 -20.61 11.30 -9.67
C LYS A 24 -21.11 12.35 -8.67
N THR A 25 -20.24 12.82 -7.79
CA THR A 25 -20.57 13.71 -6.67
C THR A 25 -19.62 14.90 -6.64
N ASP A 26 -20.15 16.08 -6.38
CA ASP A 26 -19.31 17.25 -6.14
C ASP A 26 -18.72 17.17 -4.72
N LEU A 27 -17.43 17.44 -4.57
CA LEU A 27 -16.73 17.37 -3.28
C LEU A 27 -16.26 18.74 -2.83
N THR A 28 -16.35 19.01 -1.54
CA THR A 28 -15.71 20.18 -0.93
C THR A 28 -14.19 20.01 -0.86
N LEU A 29 -13.46 21.12 -0.72
CA LEU A 29 -12.00 21.07 -0.54
C LEU A 29 -11.58 20.24 0.67
N THR A 30 -12.31 20.35 1.78
CA THR A 30 -12.04 19.57 2.99
C THR A 30 -12.24 18.08 2.75
N GLU A 31 -13.30 17.68 2.05
CA GLU A 31 -13.53 16.27 1.70
C GLU A 31 -12.45 15.74 0.76
N ILE A 32 -12.00 16.53 -0.21
CA ILE A 32 -10.91 16.16 -1.11
C ILE A 32 -9.63 15.92 -0.30
N ALA A 33 -9.26 16.86 0.57
CA ALA A 33 -8.06 16.74 1.40
C ALA A 33 -8.11 15.49 2.30
N ASN A 34 -9.26 15.26 2.96
CA ASN A 34 -9.46 14.13 3.85
C ASN A 34 -9.42 12.79 3.11
N LYS A 35 -10.15 12.66 1.99
CA LYS A 35 -10.15 11.44 1.17
C LYS A 35 -8.78 11.16 0.56
N ALA A 36 -8.06 12.20 0.14
CA ALA A 36 -6.72 12.06 -0.45
C ALA A 36 -5.63 11.78 0.61
N GLY A 37 -5.94 11.92 1.89
CA GLY A 37 -4.97 11.83 2.97
C GLY A 37 -3.85 12.87 2.85
N ILE A 38 -4.18 14.08 2.38
CA ILE A 38 -3.22 15.19 2.26
C ILE A 38 -3.63 16.34 3.17
N HIS A 39 -2.64 17.11 3.60
CA HIS A 39 -2.91 18.34 4.34
C HIS A 39 -3.59 19.38 3.44
N TYR A 40 -4.52 20.16 4.02
CA TYR A 40 -5.30 21.17 3.29
C TYR A 40 -4.41 22.20 2.57
N THR A 41 -3.29 22.61 3.16
CA THR A 41 -2.36 23.55 2.52
C THR A 41 -1.72 22.97 1.25
N SER A 42 -1.49 21.66 1.19
CA SER A 42 -0.98 20.98 0.00
C SER A 42 -2.03 20.96 -1.12
N LEU A 43 -3.29 20.72 -0.77
CA LEU A 43 -4.41 20.84 -1.70
C LEU A 43 -4.48 22.25 -2.29
N MET A 44 -4.43 23.28 -1.45
CA MET A 44 -4.50 24.68 -1.88
C MET A 44 -3.34 25.11 -2.78
N LYS A 45 -2.17 24.46 -2.68
CA LYS A 45 -1.03 24.69 -3.58
C LYS A 45 -1.21 24.00 -4.94
N ALA A 46 -1.77 22.78 -4.95
CA ALA A 46 -1.90 21.99 -6.17
C ALA A 46 -3.16 22.35 -7.00
N LEU A 47 -4.25 22.73 -6.32
CA LEU A 47 -5.54 23.00 -6.96
C LEU A 47 -5.50 24.08 -8.04
N PRO A 48 -4.85 25.26 -7.84
CA PRO A 48 -4.83 26.30 -8.88
C PRO A 48 -4.17 25.85 -10.19
N LEU A 49 -3.20 24.93 -10.11
CA LEU A 49 -2.58 24.33 -11.28
C LEU A 49 -3.59 23.41 -12.00
N LEU A 50 -4.31 22.58 -11.26
CA LEU A 50 -5.32 21.67 -11.81
C LEU A 50 -6.49 22.41 -12.47
N GLU A 51 -6.92 23.52 -11.87
CA GLU A 51 -7.95 24.40 -12.46
C GLU A 51 -7.46 25.07 -13.73
N ARG A 52 -6.22 25.60 -13.71
CA ARG A 52 -5.61 26.25 -14.90
C ARG A 52 -5.45 25.28 -16.07
N LEU A 53 -5.12 24.02 -15.79
CA LEU A 53 -5.04 22.97 -16.79
C LEU A 53 -6.41 22.47 -17.26
N GLY A 54 -7.51 22.99 -16.70
CA GLY A 54 -8.87 22.58 -17.04
C GLY A 54 -9.20 21.16 -16.56
N MET A 55 -8.40 20.57 -15.68
CA MET A 55 -8.61 19.20 -15.18
C MET A 55 -9.71 19.13 -14.13
N VAL A 56 -9.81 20.17 -13.32
CA VAL A 56 -10.76 20.29 -12.22
C VAL A 56 -11.55 21.58 -12.40
N THR A 57 -12.85 21.54 -12.11
CA THR A 57 -13.70 22.73 -12.15
C THR A 57 -14.47 22.87 -10.85
N MET A 58 -14.57 24.10 -10.35
CA MET A 58 -15.56 24.44 -9.33
C MET A 58 -16.97 24.32 -9.95
N THR A 59 -17.91 23.72 -9.22
CA THR A 59 -19.27 23.48 -9.71
C THR A 59 -20.30 24.40 -9.09
N ARG A 60 -20.33 24.43 -7.76
CA ARG A 60 -21.25 25.25 -6.98
C ARG A 60 -20.64 25.61 -5.64
N GLN A 61 -21.29 26.55 -4.97
CA GLN A 61 -20.99 26.94 -3.61
C GLN A 61 -22.21 26.62 -2.73
N VAL A 62 -21.98 25.96 -1.60
CA VAL A 62 -23.02 25.69 -0.60
C VAL A 62 -22.56 26.32 0.71
N GLY A 63 -23.24 27.39 1.12
CA GLY A 63 -22.77 28.25 2.22
C GLY A 63 -21.38 28.83 1.90
N ASN A 64 -20.40 28.54 2.76
CA ASN A 64 -19.01 28.95 2.57
C ASN A 64 -18.14 27.90 1.87
N ALA A 65 -18.67 26.70 1.60
CA ALA A 65 -17.92 25.61 1.00
C ALA A 65 -18.01 25.65 -0.52
N LYS A 66 -16.85 25.66 -1.19
CA LYS A 66 -16.75 25.50 -2.64
C LYS A 66 -16.64 24.02 -2.98
N LEU A 67 -17.45 23.57 -3.94
CA LEU A 67 -17.44 22.19 -4.41
C LEU A 67 -16.77 22.09 -5.78
N TYR A 68 -16.05 21.00 -5.97
CA TYR A 68 -15.23 20.72 -7.13
C TYR A 68 -15.53 19.34 -7.70
N LYS A 69 -15.33 19.20 -9.01
CA LYS A 69 -15.40 17.93 -9.72
C LYS A 69 -14.33 17.86 -10.82
N ILE A 70 -14.08 16.64 -11.29
CA ILE A 70 -13.27 16.41 -12.49
C ILE A 70 -14.00 16.92 -13.74
N ASN A 71 -13.28 17.64 -14.61
CA ASN A 71 -13.85 18.22 -15.82
C ASN A 71 -13.93 17.20 -16.97
N LYS A 72 -15.03 16.45 -17.04
CA LYS A 72 -15.26 15.47 -18.12
C LYS A 72 -15.50 16.08 -19.50
N GLY A 73 -15.66 17.41 -19.61
CA GLY A 73 -15.85 18.08 -20.89
C GLY A 73 -14.56 18.07 -21.72
N ASP A 74 -13.42 18.12 -21.04
CA ASP A 74 -12.12 18.27 -21.67
C ASP A 74 -11.58 16.96 -22.28
N ALA A 75 -10.98 17.05 -23.47
CA ALA A 75 -10.49 15.89 -24.21
C ALA A 75 -9.26 15.24 -23.56
N MET A 76 -8.38 16.02 -22.93
CA MET A 76 -7.24 15.51 -22.17
C MET A 76 -7.70 14.77 -20.92
N VAL A 77 -8.68 15.31 -20.21
CA VAL A 77 -9.25 14.67 -19.01
C VAL A 77 -9.91 13.34 -19.36
N LYS A 78 -10.64 13.24 -20.47
CA LYS A 78 -11.21 11.97 -20.94
C LYS A 78 -10.15 10.90 -21.19
N ARG A 79 -9.01 11.28 -21.79
CA ARG A 79 -7.88 10.36 -22.01
C ARG A 79 -7.26 9.94 -20.69
N LEU A 80 -7.11 10.87 -19.75
CA LEU A 80 -6.62 10.58 -18.41
C LEU A 80 -7.54 9.59 -17.69
N ILE A 81 -8.86 9.80 -17.70
CA ILE A 81 -9.83 8.88 -17.10
C ILE A 81 -9.70 7.48 -17.70
N LYS A 82 -9.61 7.36 -19.03
CA LYS A 82 -9.42 6.06 -19.68
C LYS A 82 -8.12 5.38 -19.22
N LEU A 83 -7.03 6.13 -19.10
CA LEU A 83 -5.77 5.62 -18.56
C LEU A 83 -5.93 5.17 -17.11
N LEU A 84 -6.62 5.94 -16.27
CA LEU A 84 -6.90 5.58 -14.87
C LEU A 84 -7.71 4.29 -14.76
N ASP A 85 -8.75 4.14 -15.59
CA ASP A 85 -9.58 2.94 -15.64
C ASP A 85 -8.73 1.71 -16.05
N GLU A 86 -7.91 1.85 -17.09
CA GLU A 86 -7.01 0.77 -17.56
C GLU A 86 -5.94 0.42 -16.51
N LEU A 87 -5.34 1.41 -15.86
CA LEU A 87 -4.38 1.21 -14.78
C LEU A 87 -5.04 0.52 -13.60
N ASN A 88 -6.22 0.99 -13.20
CA ASN A 88 -6.97 0.40 -12.09
C ASN A 88 -7.30 -1.06 -12.39
N ALA A 89 -7.78 -1.37 -13.60
CA ALA A 89 -8.00 -2.75 -14.03
C ALA A 89 -6.73 -3.60 -13.93
N ARG A 90 -5.59 -3.13 -14.44
CA ARG A 90 -4.32 -3.89 -14.36
C ARG A 90 -3.81 -4.10 -12.94
N LEU A 91 -4.02 -3.11 -12.07
CA LEU A 91 -3.60 -3.15 -10.67
C LEU A 91 -4.55 -3.99 -9.80
N ASP A 92 -5.82 -4.11 -10.20
CA ASP A 92 -6.83 -4.98 -9.58
C ASP A 92 -6.69 -6.44 -10.07
N VAL A 93 -6.14 -6.64 -11.28
CA VAL A 93 -5.74 -7.95 -11.82
C VAL A 93 -4.39 -8.38 -11.21
N ARG A 94 -4.35 -8.56 -9.88
CA ARG A 94 -3.83 -9.75 -9.15
C ARG A 94 -3.53 -9.49 -7.65
N PRO A 95 -3.91 -10.37 -6.71
CA PRO A 95 -4.83 -11.52 -6.82
C PRO A 95 -6.02 -11.43 -5.84
N ALA A 96 -7.25 -11.42 -6.36
CA ALA A 96 -8.34 -12.05 -5.64
C ALA A 96 -8.07 -13.56 -5.61
N GLU A 97 -8.18 -14.16 -4.42
CA GLU A 97 -8.17 -15.61 -4.11
C GLU A 97 -6.82 -16.29 -3.77
N ARG A 98 -6.28 -16.00 -2.58
CA ARG A 98 -6.15 -17.08 -1.60
C ARG A 98 -7.44 -17.15 -0.79
N LYS A 99 -8.49 -17.75 -1.35
CA LYS A 99 -9.55 -18.33 -0.52
C LYS A 99 -8.92 -19.53 0.20
N PRO A 100 -9.15 -19.76 1.51
CA PRO A 100 -8.74 -21.02 2.12
C PRO A 100 -9.54 -22.13 1.43
N VAL A 101 -8.87 -22.92 0.59
CA VAL A 101 -9.40 -24.21 0.18
C VAL A 101 -9.49 -25.01 1.49
N LYS A 102 -10.71 -25.27 1.97
CA LYS A 102 -10.97 -26.41 2.85
C LYS A 102 -10.60 -27.65 2.04
N GLN A 103 -9.32 -28.02 2.05
CA GLN A 103 -8.97 -29.39 1.80
C GLN A 103 -9.42 -30.12 3.06
N GLU A 104 -10.51 -30.87 2.97
CA GLU A 104 -10.68 -32.02 3.85
C GLU A 104 -9.46 -32.92 3.61
N ILE A 105 -8.44 -32.78 4.45
CA ILE A 105 -7.36 -33.75 4.51
C ILE A 105 -8.04 -35.04 4.98
N PRO A 106 -8.00 -36.15 4.23
CA PRO A 106 -8.41 -37.43 4.78
C PRO A 106 -7.51 -37.69 5.99
N VAL A 107 -8.11 -37.78 7.17
CA VAL A 107 -7.38 -38.00 8.43
C VAL A 107 -6.48 -39.23 8.24
N PRO A 108 -5.15 -39.11 8.27
CA PRO A 108 -4.29 -40.29 8.25
C PRO A 108 -4.53 -41.07 9.54
N LYS A 109 -4.84 -42.36 9.39
CA LYS A 109 -5.00 -43.34 10.48
C LYS A 109 -3.82 -43.21 11.44
N LYS A 110 -4.11 -43.17 12.76
CA LYS A 110 -3.13 -43.16 13.86
C LYS A 110 -1.95 -44.09 13.55
N ILE A 111 -0.75 -43.52 13.39
CA ILE A 111 0.50 -44.27 13.56
C ILE A 111 1.04 -43.87 14.92
N SER A 112 0.86 -44.78 15.87
CA SER A 112 1.59 -44.82 17.13
C SER A 112 3.08 -44.99 16.81
N GLY A 113 3.88 -43.97 17.06
CA GLY A 113 5.33 -44.02 16.96
C GLY A 113 5.94 -42.84 17.69
N SER A 114 6.71 -43.12 18.75
CA SER A 114 7.43 -42.15 19.57
C SER A 114 8.30 -41.22 18.72
N ILE A 115 8.10 -39.90 18.83
CA ILE A 115 8.97 -38.90 18.21
C ILE A 115 10.30 -38.88 18.99
N PRO A 116 11.46 -39.19 18.37
CA PRO A 116 12.74 -38.98 19.03
C PRO A 116 13.00 -37.46 19.16
N LYS A 117 13.40 -37.01 20.35
CA LYS A 117 13.72 -35.59 20.60
C LYS A 117 14.95 -35.22 19.77
N SER A 118 14.78 -34.41 18.73
CA SER A 118 15.90 -33.80 18.00
C SER A 118 16.56 -32.71 18.87
N PRO A 119 17.91 -32.66 18.97
CA PRO A 119 18.60 -31.62 19.75
C PRO A 119 18.35 -30.22 19.19
N ARG A 120 18.12 -29.24 20.08
CA ARG A 120 17.95 -27.84 19.69
C ARG A 120 19.29 -27.29 19.13
N PRO A 121 19.31 -26.72 17.91
CA PRO A 121 20.49 -26.03 17.39
C PRO A 121 20.80 -24.81 18.27
N GLY A 122 21.99 -24.75 18.84
CA GLY A 122 22.44 -23.62 19.68
C GLY A 122 23.29 -23.99 20.90
N LEU A 123 23.47 -25.27 21.21
CA LEU A 123 24.26 -25.73 22.37
C LEU A 123 25.67 -26.26 22.01
N GLU A 124 26.08 -26.16 20.75
CA GLU A 124 27.41 -26.63 20.28
C GLU A 124 28.44 -25.51 20.19
N ILE A 125 28.01 -24.23 20.18
CA ILE A 125 28.95 -23.10 20.06
C ILE A 125 29.67 -22.81 21.38
N ARG A 126 29.05 -23.11 22.53
CA ARG A 126 29.65 -22.86 23.85
C ARG A 126 30.72 -23.90 24.24
N LYS A 127 30.51 -25.18 23.95
CA LYS A 127 31.46 -26.26 24.33
C LYS A 127 32.81 -26.16 23.63
N ASN A 128 32.83 -25.67 22.39
CA ASN A 128 34.08 -25.51 21.63
C ASN A 128 34.89 -24.28 22.05
N LEU A 129 34.27 -23.29 22.73
CA LEU A 129 34.97 -22.12 23.25
C LEU A 129 35.68 -22.43 24.58
N ASP A 130 35.02 -23.15 25.50
CA ASP A 130 35.63 -23.56 26.78
C ASP A 130 36.81 -24.53 26.58
N SER A 131 36.72 -25.43 25.60
CA SER A 131 37.79 -26.39 25.25
C SER A 131 39.02 -25.72 24.61
N ALA A 132 38.83 -24.58 23.93
CA ALA A 132 39.91 -23.81 23.34
C ALA A 132 40.65 -22.96 24.38
N VAL A 133 39.94 -22.45 25.39
CA VAL A 133 40.52 -21.64 26.48
C VAL A 133 41.36 -22.49 27.44
N SER A 134 41.01 -23.75 27.71
CA SER A 134 41.84 -24.61 28.58
C SER A 134 43.18 -25.01 27.96
N ARG A 135 43.24 -25.19 26.63
CA ARG A 135 44.47 -25.54 25.90
C ARG A 135 45.50 -24.42 25.84
N ILE A 136 45.08 -23.17 26.01
CA ILE A 136 45.97 -22.01 26.02
C ILE A 136 46.63 -21.85 27.40
N ASN A 137 45.99 -22.28 28.49
CA ASN A 137 46.53 -22.17 29.85
C ASN A 137 47.48 -23.31 30.26
N GLU A 138 47.41 -24.48 29.63
CA GLU A 138 48.34 -25.60 29.93
C GLU A 138 49.71 -25.47 29.23
N GLY A 139 49.87 -24.52 28.29
CA GLY A 139 51.13 -24.25 27.60
C GLY A 139 52.07 -23.25 28.29
N ASN A 140 51.72 -22.75 29.48
CA ASN A 140 52.46 -21.68 30.17
C ASN A 140 52.88 -22.04 31.62
N GLN A 141 52.95 -23.34 31.94
CA GLN A 141 53.60 -23.85 33.15
C GLN A 141 54.62 -24.93 32.76
N SER A 142 55.79 -24.49 32.29
CA SER A 142 57.06 -25.22 32.33
C SER A 142 58.19 -24.20 32.38
#